data_AF-A0A9D5S451-F1
#
_entry.id   AF-A0A9D5S451-F1
#
_cell.length_a   1.000
_cell.length_b   1.000
_cell.length_c   1.000
_cell.angle_alpha   90.00
_cell.angle_beta   90.00
_cell.angle_gamma   90.00
#
_symmetry.space_group_name_H-M   'P 1'
#
loop_
_entity.id
_entity.type
_entity.pdbx_description
1 polymer ?
#
loop_
_entity_poly.entity_id
_entity_poly.type
_entity_poly.pdbx_seq_one_letter_code
_entity_poly.pdbx_strand_id
1 'polypeptide(L)'
;MKNLKMYEPQDKMITLIKDNYSVLQALGSFGINLGFGDKTVAETCEMNGVDTYTFLAVVNFTINDFTNYDDDERISVPTLLHYLEASHAYYLDFQLPFIRRELQESISEGNQLGQLIMKFYDEYAQEIRRHMKYEEKTLFPYVQSLLDNQPANDYNIEMFSKHHESTDKKLRELKLMIIKYLPANAHLNNLLTATLYDIYNNEEWLRQHAEVEDHIFTPAIRRLERQTKQNDVTKNISTMVFKGGQDGGEVLSERERDVIVSVVQGMQNKEIADHLCISINTVITHRRNIARKLQIHSPAGLTIYAIVNGLVDISSVKL
;
A
#
# COMPACT_ATOMS: atom_id res chain seq x y z
N MET A 1 7.80 10.40 28.65
CA MET A 1 9.08 10.16 27.93
C MET A 1 8.91 8.85 27.20
N LYS A 2 8.93 8.83 25.85
CA LYS A 2 9.03 7.56 25.12
C LYS A 2 10.31 6.89 25.61
N ASN A 3 10.23 5.69 26.18
CA ASN A 3 11.42 4.92 26.50
C ASN A 3 12.07 4.57 25.15
N LEU A 4 13.18 5.22 24.82
CA LEU A 4 13.98 4.99 23.61
C LEU A 4 14.74 3.66 23.72
N LYS A 5 14.05 2.58 24.08
CA LYS A 5 14.63 1.24 24.13
C LYS A 5 14.48 0.65 22.73
N MET A 6 15.61 0.41 22.07
CA MET A 6 15.62 -0.49 20.92
C MET A 6 15.53 -1.92 21.43
N TYR A 7 14.54 -2.65 20.92
CA TYR A 7 14.37 -4.06 21.22
C TYR A 7 15.28 -4.91 20.34
N GLU A 8 15.83 -5.95 20.96
CA GLU A 8 16.77 -6.87 20.33
C GLU A 8 16.21 -8.31 20.33
N PRO A 9 16.75 -9.22 19.50
CA PRO A 9 16.24 -10.59 19.37
C PRO A 9 16.14 -11.36 20.69
N GLN A 10 17.05 -11.10 21.63
CA GLN A 10 17.12 -11.74 22.95
C GLN A 10 16.21 -11.10 24.02
N ASP A 11 15.57 -9.96 23.73
CA ASP A 11 14.57 -9.42 24.64
C ASP A 11 13.38 -10.38 24.74
N LYS A 12 12.74 -10.46 25.90
CA LYS A 12 11.51 -11.23 26.06
C LYS A 12 10.35 -10.54 25.35
N MET A 13 9.55 -11.29 24.59
CA MET A 13 8.37 -10.75 23.89
C MET A 13 7.38 -10.06 24.86
N ILE A 14 7.25 -10.59 26.08
CA ILE A 14 6.39 -9.98 27.11
C ILE A 14 6.89 -8.60 27.55
N THR A 15 8.20 -8.33 27.48
CA THR A 15 8.78 -7.02 27.82
C THR A 15 8.36 -5.97 26.81
N LEU A 16 8.37 -6.31 25.51
CA LEU A 16 7.94 -5.42 24.43
C LEU A 16 6.49 -4.96 24.65
N ILE A 17 5.60 -5.91 24.93
CA ILE A 17 4.17 -5.65 25.14
C ILE A 17 3.93 -4.83 26.42
N LYS A 18 4.71 -5.11 27.47
CA LYS A 18 4.63 -4.37 28.74
C LYS A 18 5.04 -2.90 28.55
N ASP A 19 6.07 -2.67 27.75
CA ASP A 19 6.59 -1.34 27.48
C ASP A 19 5.70 -0.58 26.48
N ASN A 20 5.10 -1.28 25.52
CA ASN A 20 4.08 -0.73 24.62
C ASN A 20 3.03 -1.78 24.21
N TYR A 21 1.79 -1.61 24.67
CA TYR A 21 0.69 -2.53 24.37
C TYR A 21 0.23 -2.47 22.90
N SER A 22 0.57 -1.42 22.13
CA SER A 22 0.20 -1.33 20.71
C SER A 22 0.83 -2.45 19.88
N VAL A 23 1.93 -3.05 20.36
CA VAL A 23 2.58 -4.22 19.74
C VAL A 23 1.61 -5.38 19.56
N LEU A 24 0.61 -5.52 20.43
CA LEU A 24 -0.41 -6.58 20.32
C LEU A 24 -1.10 -6.58 18.96
N GLN A 25 -1.35 -5.40 18.38
CA GLN A 25 -1.97 -5.28 17.07
C GLN A 25 -1.00 -5.72 15.96
N ALA A 26 0.28 -5.38 16.09
CA ALA A 26 1.30 -5.82 15.13
C ALA A 26 1.53 -7.34 15.17
N LEU A 27 1.47 -7.99 16.35
CA LEU A 27 1.66 -9.45 16.48
C LEU A 27 0.69 -10.23 15.60
N GLY A 28 -0.60 -9.85 15.61
CA GLY A 28 -1.62 -10.50 14.79
C GLY A 28 -1.32 -10.37 13.30
N SER A 29 -0.88 -9.20 12.85
CA SER A 29 -0.47 -8.97 11.46
C SER A 29 0.76 -9.78 11.05
N PHE A 30 1.69 -10.08 11.97
CA PHE A 30 2.80 -10.99 11.69
C PHE A 30 2.41 -12.48 11.77
N GLY A 31 1.16 -12.82 12.08
CA GLY A 31 0.73 -14.19 12.30
C GLY A 31 1.21 -14.79 13.63
N ILE A 32 1.70 -13.94 14.57
CA ILE A 32 2.17 -14.37 15.88
C ILE A 32 0.98 -14.47 16.83
N ASN A 33 0.65 -15.69 17.23
CA ASN A 33 -0.41 -15.95 18.20
C ASN A 33 0.05 -15.69 19.63
N LEU A 34 -0.89 -15.22 20.48
CA LEU A 34 -0.67 -15.12 21.92
C LEU A 34 -0.44 -16.52 22.53
N GLY A 35 0.24 -16.57 23.68
CA GLY A 35 0.59 -17.84 24.35
C GLY A 35 2.05 -18.29 24.16
N PHE A 36 2.94 -17.39 23.73
CA PHE A 36 4.37 -17.66 23.57
C PHE A 36 5.13 -17.88 24.90
N GLY A 37 4.53 -17.52 26.05
CA GLY A 37 5.13 -17.71 27.38
C GLY A 37 6.30 -16.74 27.63
N ASP A 38 7.39 -17.24 28.20
CA ASP A 38 8.59 -16.45 28.55
C ASP A 38 9.62 -16.33 27.41
N LYS A 39 9.24 -16.70 26.18
CA LYS A 39 10.13 -16.73 25.03
C LYS A 39 10.64 -15.35 24.64
N THR A 40 11.84 -15.35 24.09
CA THR A 40 12.46 -14.19 23.45
C THR A 40 11.75 -13.83 22.14
N VAL A 41 12.05 -12.65 21.62
CA VAL A 41 11.56 -12.21 20.30
C VAL A 41 12.00 -13.19 19.22
N ALA A 42 13.28 -13.58 19.21
CA ALA A 42 13.83 -14.53 18.24
C ALA A 42 13.10 -15.88 18.26
N GLU A 43 12.97 -16.49 19.44
CA GLU A 43 12.28 -17.78 19.58
C GLU A 43 10.82 -17.70 19.15
N THR A 44 10.15 -16.59 19.47
CA THR A 44 8.74 -16.39 19.10
C THR A 44 8.59 -16.21 17.59
N CYS A 45 9.44 -15.41 16.95
CA CYS A 45 9.44 -15.22 15.50
C CYS A 45 9.77 -16.53 14.76
N GLU A 46 10.80 -17.25 15.19
CA GLU A 46 11.20 -18.53 14.59
C GLU A 46 10.06 -19.56 14.63
N MET A 47 9.39 -19.70 15.78
CA MET A 47 8.26 -20.64 15.94
C MET A 47 7.06 -20.33 15.04
N ASN A 48 6.90 -19.07 14.62
CA ASN A 48 5.79 -18.64 13.76
C ASN A 48 6.24 -18.43 12.30
N GLY A 49 7.49 -18.75 11.95
CA GLY A 49 8.01 -18.55 10.59
C GLY A 49 8.15 -17.09 10.19
N VAL A 50 8.33 -16.19 11.16
CA VAL A 50 8.46 -14.75 10.95
C VAL A 50 9.95 -14.38 10.93
N ASP A 51 10.37 -13.58 9.95
CA ASP A 51 11.71 -13.03 9.95
C ASP A 51 11.91 -12.07 11.14
N THR A 52 12.80 -12.46 12.06
CA THR A 52 13.01 -11.73 13.33
C THR A 52 13.51 -10.30 13.08
N TYR A 53 14.36 -10.11 12.08
CA TYR A 53 14.91 -8.81 11.76
C TYR A 53 13.82 -7.84 11.28
N THR A 54 12.99 -8.29 10.35
CA THR A 54 11.86 -7.52 9.80
C THR A 54 10.81 -7.21 10.87
N PHE A 55 10.49 -8.19 11.73
CA PHE A 55 9.62 -7.97 12.88
C PHE A 55 10.14 -6.83 13.77
N LEU A 56 11.40 -6.92 14.19
CA LEU A 56 12.04 -5.90 15.03
C LEU A 56 12.16 -4.56 14.30
N ALA A 57 12.30 -4.54 12.98
CA ALA A 57 12.33 -3.31 12.20
C ALA A 57 10.99 -2.56 12.31
N VAL A 58 9.88 -3.26 12.07
CA VAL A 58 8.53 -2.69 12.17
C VAL A 58 8.20 -2.30 13.61
N VAL A 59 8.51 -3.15 14.59
CA VAL A 59 8.21 -2.87 16.01
C VAL A 59 9.03 -1.70 16.55
N ASN A 60 10.33 -1.65 16.29
CA ASN A 60 11.15 -0.54 16.75
C ASN A 60 10.81 0.77 16.04
N PHE A 61 10.47 0.72 14.75
CA PHE A 61 9.98 1.88 14.01
C PHE A 61 8.68 2.42 14.62
N THR A 62 7.66 1.57 14.79
CA THR A 62 6.35 1.99 15.32
C THR A 62 6.41 2.49 16.77
N ILE A 63 7.34 1.99 17.59
CA ILE A 63 7.47 2.42 18.99
C ILE A 63 8.34 3.68 19.14
N ASN A 64 9.49 3.72 18.45
CA ASN A 64 10.53 4.71 18.68
C ASN A 64 10.66 5.77 17.57
N ASP A 65 9.83 5.69 16.52
CA ASP A 65 9.99 6.45 15.27
C ASP A 65 11.40 6.28 14.67
N PHE A 66 12.05 5.14 14.96
CA PHE A 66 13.44 4.91 14.60
C PHE A 66 13.54 4.50 13.13
N THR A 67 14.15 5.36 12.30
CA THR A 67 14.17 5.24 10.83
C THR A 67 15.48 4.73 10.25
N ASN A 68 16.41 4.18 11.05
CA ASN A 68 17.72 3.75 10.54
C ASN A 68 17.67 2.39 9.80
N TYR A 69 16.67 2.21 8.94
CA TYR A 69 16.43 1.04 8.09
C TYR A 69 16.67 1.32 6.60
N ASP A 70 16.97 2.59 6.24
CA ASP A 70 17.13 3.08 4.86
C ASP A 70 18.20 2.33 4.04
N ASP A 71 19.00 1.45 4.67
CA ASP A 71 20.09 0.72 4.03
C ASP A 71 20.14 -0.79 4.37
N ASP A 72 19.16 -1.37 5.09
CA ASP A 72 19.34 -2.73 5.61
C ASP A 72 18.87 -3.83 4.63
N GLU A 73 19.82 -4.43 3.92
CA GLU A 73 19.64 -5.61 3.03
C GLU A 73 18.88 -6.78 3.68
N ARG A 74 18.80 -6.82 5.02
CA ARG A 74 18.18 -7.93 5.77
C ARG A 74 16.66 -7.88 5.83
N ILE A 75 16.00 -6.80 5.42
CA ILE A 75 14.53 -6.72 5.39
C ILE A 75 13.97 -7.79 4.44
N SER A 76 13.14 -8.68 5.00
CA SER A 76 12.41 -9.73 4.29
C SER A 76 11.12 -9.16 3.70
N VAL A 77 11.15 -8.89 2.39
CA VAL A 77 9.97 -8.45 1.62
C VAL A 77 8.79 -9.43 1.74
N PRO A 78 8.97 -10.77 1.69
CA PRO A 78 7.87 -11.70 1.92
C PRO A 78 7.20 -11.53 3.29
N THR A 79 7.99 -11.27 4.34
CA THR A 79 7.45 -11.06 5.69
C THR A 79 6.65 -9.75 5.77
N LEU A 80 7.11 -8.69 5.08
CA LEU A 80 6.37 -7.43 4.99
C LEU A 80 5.07 -7.57 4.20
N LEU A 81 5.07 -8.29 3.08
CA LEU A 81 3.85 -8.57 2.32
C LEU A 81 2.82 -9.28 3.19
N HIS A 82 3.23 -10.35 3.89
CA HIS A 82 2.35 -11.04 4.82
C HIS A 82 1.79 -10.10 5.91
N TYR A 83 2.67 -9.27 6.49
CA TYR A 83 2.28 -8.29 7.50
C TYR A 83 1.22 -7.30 6.98
N LEU A 84 1.41 -6.74 5.78
CA LEU A 84 0.47 -5.77 5.19
C LEU A 84 -0.84 -6.44 4.80
N GLU A 85 -0.81 -7.61 4.17
CA GLU A 85 -2.01 -8.38 3.82
C GLU A 85 -2.84 -8.76 5.05
N ALA A 86 -2.20 -9.26 6.10
CA ALA A 86 -2.88 -9.59 7.35
C ALA A 86 -3.42 -8.34 8.06
N SER A 87 -2.70 -7.21 7.96
CA SER A 87 -3.15 -5.91 8.45
C SER A 87 -4.42 -5.45 7.72
N HIS A 88 -4.48 -5.59 6.39
CA HIS A 88 -5.67 -5.27 5.61
C HIS A 88 -6.86 -6.15 5.99
N ALA A 89 -6.67 -7.46 6.09
CA ALA A 89 -7.72 -8.39 6.49
C ALA A 89 -8.29 -8.03 7.87
N TYR A 90 -7.42 -7.81 8.86
CA TYR A 90 -7.82 -7.37 10.19
C TYR A 90 -8.61 -6.07 10.15
N TYR A 91 -8.15 -5.08 9.38
CA TYR A 91 -8.80 -3.78 9.35
C TYR A 91 -10.16 -3.83 8.64
N LEU A 92 -10.20 -4.45 7.46
CA LEU A 92 -11.38 -4.48 6.59
C LEU A 92 -12.49 -5.40 7.11
N ASP A 93 -12.11 -6.56 7.67
CA ASP A 93 -13.06 -7.62 8.02
C ASP A 93 -13.41 -7.63 9.51
N PHE A 94 -12.57 -7.04 10.36
CA PHE A 94 -12.83 -6.95 11.79
C PHE A 94 -13.01 -5.51 12.28
N GLN A 95 -12.01 -4.63 12.12
CA GLN A 95 -12.03 -3.30 12.73
C GLN A 95 -13.15 -2.40 12.18
N LEU A 96 -13.27 -2.26 10.87
CA LEU A 96 -14.29 -1.39 10.27
C LEU A 96 -15.72 -1.85 10.65
N PRO A 97 -16.08 -3.14 10.54
CA PRO A 97 -17.37 -3.63 11.02
C PRO A 97 -17.58 -3.47 12.53
N PHE A 98 -16.52 -3.64 13.33
CA PHE A 98 -16.58 -3.52 14.78
C PHE A 98 -16.95 -2.10 15.21
N ILE A 99 -16.19 -1.09 14.76
CA ILE A 99 -16.46 0.33 15.07
C ILE A 99 -17.84 0.74 14.55
N ARG A 100 -18.24 0.26 13.36
CA ARG A 100 -19.57 0.54 12.81
C ARG A 100 -20.68 0.08 13.76
N ARG A 101 -20.55 -1.11 14.34
CA ARG A 101 -21.52 -1.65 15.30
C ARG A 101 -21.54 -0.84 16.58
N GLU A 102 -20.38 -0.47 17.12
CA GLU A 102 -20.30 0.37 18.32
C GLU A 102 -20.93 1.75 18.11
N LEU A 103 -20.66 2.38 16.96
CA LEU A 103 -21.32 3.63 16.58
C LEU A 103 -22.83 3.46 16.55
N GLN A 104 -23.33 2.38 15.94
CA GLN A 104 -24.76 2.09 15.88
C GLN A 104 -25.38 1.90 17.28
N GLU A 105 -24.69 1.24 18.21
CA GLU A 105 -25.15 1.01 19.58
C GLU A 105 -25.08 2.29 20.45
N SER A 106 -24.14 3.19 20.14
CA SER A 106 -23.96 4.47 20.85
C SER A 106 -24.93 5.58 20.41
N ILE A 107 -25.65 5.39 19.29
CA ILE A 107 -26.56 6.37 18.69
C ILE A 107 -28.00 5.97 18.94
N SER A 108 -28.80 6.88 19.52
CA SER A 108 -30.23 6.66 19.74
C SER A 108 -31.00 6.44 18.42
N GLU A 109 -31.95 5.50 18.44
CA GLU A 109 -32.87 5.28 17.32
C GLU A 109 -33.60 6.58 16.93
N GLY A 110 -33.70 6.84 15.62
CA GLY A 110 -34.36 8.04 15.09
C GLY A 110 -33.54 9.33 15.15
N ASN A 111 -32.31 9.31 15.68
CA ASN A 111 -31.44 10.49 15.70
C ASN A 111 -30.93 10.82 14.28
N GLN A 112 -31.42 11.92 13.69
CA GLN A 112 -31.03 12.37 12.35
C GLN A 112 -29.54 12.68 12.22
N LEU A 113 -28.92 13.28 13.24
CA LEU A 113 -27.48 13.53 13.25
C LEU A 113 -26.70 12.22 13.36
N GLY A 114 -27.20 11.27 14.16
CA GLY A 114 -26.67 9.92 14.25
C GLY A 114 -26.67 9.19 12.91
N GLN A 115 -27.75 9.29 12.14
CA GLN A 115 -27.82 8.74 10.78
C GLN A 115 -26.78 9.38 9.84
N LEU A 116 -26.53 10.69 9.98
CA LEU A 116 -25.50 11.38 9.20
C LEU A 116 -24.09 10.90 9.58
N ILE A 117 -23.81 10.72 10.87
CA ILE A 117 -22.55 10.17 11.39
C ILE A 117 -22.33 8.75 10.84
N MET A 118 -23.35 7.90 10.85
CA MET A 118 -23.27 6.55 10.27
C MET A 118 -22.96 6.58 8.77
N LYS A 119 -23.63 7.46 8.02
CA LYS A 119 -23.36 7.61 6.58
C LYS A 119 -21.92 8.06 6.32
N PHE A 120 -21.45 9.03 7.10
CA PHE A 120 -20.08 9.53 6.99
C PHE A 120 -19.04 8.45 7.29
N TYR A 121 -19.30 7.62 8.31
CA TYR A 121 -18.46 6.47 8.63
C TYR A 121 -18.46 5.42 7.50
N ASP A 122 -19.63 5.12 6.93
CA ASP A 122 -19.75 4.17 5.81
C ASP A 122 -18.98 4.64 4.57
N GLU A 123 -19.03 5.94 4.26
CA GLU A 123 -18.24 6.55 3.17
C GLU A 123 -16.73 6.46 3.44
N TYR A 124 -16.29 6.76 4.66
CA TYR A 124 -14.89 6.59 5.09
C TYR A 124 -14.43 5.13 4.94
N ALA A 125 -15.20 4.17 5.45
CA ALA A 125 -14.90 2.75 5.38
C ALA A 125 -14.82 2.24 3.92
N GLN A 126 -15.66 2.78 3.03
CA GLN A 126 -15.63 2.43 1.62
C GLN A 126 -14.37 2.94 0.90
N GLU A 127 -13.86 4.12 1.26
CA GLU A 127 -12.62 4.65 0.70
C GLU A 127 -11.41 3.83 1.12
N ILE A 128 -11.27 3.51 2.41
CA ILE A 128 -10.19 2.64 2.90
C ILE A 128 -10.24 1.28 2.18
N ARG A 129 -11.43 0.68 2.08
CA ARG A 129 -11.60 -0.59 1.37
C ARG A 129 -11.19 -0.51 -0.10
N ARG A 130 -11.45 0.61 -0.78
CA ARG A 130 -11.05 0.78 -2.19
C ARG A 130 -9.54 0.86 -2.33
N HIS A 131 -8.89 1.57 -1.42
CA HIS A 131 -7.44 1.77 -1.39
C HIS A 131 -6.68 0.47 -1.10
N MET A 132 -6.97 -0.21 0.01
CA MET A 132 -6.31 -1.49 0.35
C MET A 132 -6.53 -2.57 -0.72
N LYS A 133 -7.75 -2.64 -1.30
CA LYS A 133 -8.02 -3.56 -2.42
C LYS A 133 -7.28 -3.21 -3.71
N TYR A 134 -6.93 -1.94 -3.92
CA TYR A 134 -6.12 -1.55 -5.06
C TYR A 134 -4.70 -2.10 -4.89
N GLU A 135 -4.12 -1.96 -3.70
CA GLU A 135 -2.79 -2.49 -3.38
C GLU A 135 -2.73 -4.01 -3.54
N GLU A 136 -3.68 -4.74 -2.95
CA GLU A 136 -3.78 -6.19 -3.07
C GLU A 136 -3.94 -6.67 -4.52
N LYS A 137 -4.58 -5.87 -5.39
CA LYS A 137 -4.82 -6.24 -6.79
C LYS A 137 -3.73 -5.79 -7.75
N THR A 138 -2.86 -4.86 -7.35
CA THR A 138 -1.91 -4.21 -8.24
C THR A 138 -0.50 -4.26 -7.68
N LEU A 139 -0.28 -3.65 -6.51
CA LEU A 139 1.02 -3.54 -5.87
C LEU A 139 1.54 -4.89 -5.38
N PHE A 140 0.75 -5.68 -4.65
CA PHE A 140 1.23 -6.94 -4.08
C PHE A 140 1.57 -7.98 -5.17
N PRO A 141 0.75 -8.17 -6.22
CA PRO A 141 1.13 -9.02 -7.35
C PRO A 141 2.39 -8.53 -8.07
N TYR A 142 2.57 -7.21 -8.19
CA TYR A 142 3.79 -6.64 -8.75
C TYR A 142 5.02 -6.98 -7.90
N VAL A 143 4.94 -6.79 -6.58
CA VAL A 143 6.04 -7.12 -5.66
C VAL A 143 6.34 -8.63 -5.70
N GLN A 144 5.31 -9.47 -5.77
CA GLN A 144 5.49 -10.90 -5.96
C GLN A 144 6.25 -11.20 -7.27
N SER A 145 5.89 -10.53 -8.37
CA SER A 145 6.60 -10.68 -9.65
C SER A 145 8.09 -10.27 -9.56
N LEU A 146 8.42 -9.27 -8.74
CA LEU A 146 9.81 -8.87 -8.47
C LEU A 146 10.58 -9.98 -7.71
N LEU A 147 9.94 -10.59 -6.71
CA LEU A 147 10.52 -11.70 -5.94
C LEU A 147 10.74 -12.94 -6.83
N ASP A 148 9.83 -13.20 -7.76
CA ASP A 148 9.91 -14.31 -8.71
C ASP A 148 10.89 -14.05 -9.88
N ASN A 149 11.58 -12.90 -9.88
CA ASN A 149 12.45 -12.43 -10.95
C ASN A 149 11.76 -12.32 -12.33
N GLN A 150 10.46 -12.01 -12.33
CA GLN A 150 9.65 -11.79 -13.53
C GLN A 150 8.97 -10.41 -13.46
N PRO A 151 9.74 -9.30 -13.43
CA PRO A 151 9.17 -7.97 -13.24
C PRO A 151 8.16 -7.64 -14.34
N ALA A 152 6.97 -7.17 -13.95
CA ALA A 152 6.07 -6.53 -14.89
C ALA A 152 6.74 -5.24 -15.43
N ASN A 153 6.86 -5.14 -16.77
CA ASN A 153 7.64 -4.08 -17.43
C ASN A 153 7.03 -2.67 -17.36
N ASP A 154 5.81 -2.55 -16.84
CA ASP A 154 4.98 -1.36 -16.92
C ASP A 154 4.58 -0.78 -15.56
N TYR A 155 4.98 -1.41 -14.46
CA TYR A 155 4.72 -0.92 -13.11
C TYR A 155 6.04 -0.69 -12.35
N ASN A 156 6.05 0.31 -11.48
CA ASN A 156 7.13 0.53 -10.51
C ASN A 156 6.57 1.14 -9.23
N ILE A 157 7.33 1.04 -8.16
CA ILE A 157 6.98 1.55 -6.84
C ILE A 157 6.84 3.07 -6.80
N GLU A 158 7.39 3.84 -7.75
CA GLU A 158 7.09 5.29 -7.83
C GLU A 158 5.69 5.58 -8.41
N MET A 159 5.07 4.60 -9.08
CA MET A 159 3.66 4.68 -9.46
C MET A 159 2.73 4.38 -8.29
N PHE A 160 3.24 3.78 -7.21
CA PHE A 160 2.51 3.65 -5.96
C PHE A 160 2.17 5.05 -5.47
N SER A 161 0.87 5.31 -5.37
CA SER A 161 0.40 6.65 -5.11
C SER A 161 0.14 6.84 -3.63
N LYS A 162 0.90 7.73 -2.99
CA LYS A 162 0.73 8.14 -1.59
C LYS A 162 -0.64 8.79 -1.37
N HIS A 163 -1.68 7.99 -1.16
CA HIS A 163 -3.05 8.47 -0.95
C HIS A 163 -3.47 8.54 0.53
N HIS A 164 -2.58 8.16 1.46
CA HIS A 164 -2.89 8.00 2.88
C HIS A 164 -3.33 9.31 3.57
N GLU A 165 -2.77 10.48 3.19
CA GLU A 165 -3.12 11.79 3.79
C GLU A 165 -4.60 12.20 3.64
N SER A 166 -5.31 11.65 2.66
CA SER A 166 -6.69 12.06 2.37
C SER A 166 -7.72 11.44 3.34
N THR A 167 -7.41 10.27 3.90
CA THR A 167 -8.34 9.47 4.71
C THR A 167 -8.44 9.95 6.16
N ASP A 168 -7.35 10.50 6.70
CA ASP A 168 -7.26 11.06 8.07
C ASP A 168 -8.21 12.25 8.29
N LYS A 169 -8.45 13.05 7.25
CA LYS A 169 -9.29 14.26 7.36
C LYS A 169 -10.72 13.90 7.70
N LYS A 170 -11.25 12.82 7.11
CA LYS A 170 -12.61 12.36 7.34
C LYS A 170 -12.78 11.84 8.76
N LEU A 171 -11.90 10.94 9.20
CA LEU A 171 -11.90 10.41 10.56
C LEU A 171 -11.87 11.52 11.62
N ARG A 172 -11.06 12.55 11.39
CA ARG A 172 -11.03 13.75 12.24
C ARG A 172 -12.37 14.50 12.26
N GLU A 173 -12.99 14.72 11.12
CA GLU A 173 -14.31 15.36 11.04
C GLU A 173 -15.38 14.54 11.75
N LEU A 174 -15.40 13.22 11.57
CA LEU A 174 -16.30 12.30 12.26
C LEU A 174 -16.20 12.45 13.79
N LYS A 175 -14.98 12.38 14.34
CA LYS A 175 -14.74 12.56 15.78
C LYS A 175 -15.22 13.92 16.26
N LEU A 176 -14.94 14.99 15.52
CA LEU A 176 -15.40 16.33 15.87
C LEU A 176 -16.93 16.45 15.83
N MET A 177 -17.59 15.81 14.88
CA MET A 177 -19.06 15.77 14.81
C MET A 177 -19.65 15.09 16.04
N ILE A 178 -19.09 13.93 16.41
CA ILE A 178 -19.51 13.18 17.60
C ILE A 178 -19.32 14.02 18.87
N ILE A 179 -18.10 14.53 19.11
CA ILE A 179 -17.74 15.25 20.34
C ILE A 179 -18.56 16.54 20.52
N LYS A 180 -18.78 17.29 19.43
CA LYS A 180 -19.41 18.61 19.52
C LYS A 180 -20.93 18.57 19.49
N TYR A 181 -21.51 17.62 18.76
CA TYR A 181 -22.91 17.73 18.35
C TYR A 181 -23.78 16.54 18.68
N LEU A 182 -23.23 15.38 19.07
CA LEU A 182 -24.05 14.22 19.42
C LEU A 182 -24.47 14.30 20.90
N PRO A 183 -25.72 14.68 21.24
CA PRO A 183 -26.14 14.82 22.62
C PRO A 183 -26.27 13.44 23.26
N ALA A 184 -25.57 13.22 24.38
CA ALA A 184 -25.63 11.95 25.10
C ALA A 184 -26.39 12.09 26.43
N ASN A 185 -27.25 11.12 26.74
CA ASN A 185 -27.64 10.86 28.13
C ASN A 185 -26.49 10.13 28.84
N ALA A 186 -26.48 10.08 30.19
CA ALA A 186 -25.34 9.57 30.94
C ALA A 186 -24.92 8.12 30.56
N HIS A 187 -25.87 7.28 30.16
CA HIS A 187 -25.58 5.89 29.75
C HIS A 187 -24.95 5.82 28.35
N LEU A 188 -25.55 6.51 27.37
CA LEU A 188 -25.02 6.60 26.01
C LEU A 188 -23.68 7.35 25.97
N ASN A 189 -23.43 8.24 26.93
CA ASN A 189 -22.17 8.99 27.01
C ASN A 189 -20.98 8.04 27.26
N ASN A 190 -21.15 7.03 28.11
CA ASN A 190 -20.09 6.05 28.37
C ASN A 190 -19.82 5.17 27.14
N LEU A 191 -20.88 4.73 26.45
CA LEU A 191 -20.76 3.97 25.20
C LEU A 191 -20.07 4.81 24.13
N LEU A 192 -20.54 6.04 23.91
CA LEU A 192 -19.97 6.94 22.92
C LEU A 192 -18.51 7.30 23.24
N THR A 193 -18.18 7.44 24.52
CA THR A 193 -16.80 7.67 24.96
C THR A 193 -15.92 6.45 24.62
N ALA A 194 -16.39 5.22 24.89
CA ALA A 194 -15.67 4.00 24.53
C ALA A 194 -15.47 3.90 23.01
N THR A 195 -16.54 4.07 22.23
CA THR A 195 -16.49 4.08 20.76
C THR A 195 -15.52 5.14 20.23
N LEU A 196 -15.49 6.34 20.83
CA LEU A 196 -14.52 7.37 20.46
C LEU A 196 -13.08 6.92 20.72
N TYR A 197 -12.79 6.33 21.89
CA TYR A 197 -11.46 5.78 22.17
C TYR A 197 -11.05 4.74 21.12
N ASP A 198 -11.94 3.85 20.73
CA ASP A 198 -11.67 2.84 19.72
C ASP A 198 -11.45 3.45 18.33
N ILE A 199 -12.20 4.51 17.98
CA ILE A 199 -11.95 5.29 16.76
C ILE A 199 -10.56 5.96 16.79
N TYR A 200 -10.12 6.52 17.93
CA TYR A 200 -8.77 7.10 18.06
C TYR A 200 -7.68 6.03 17.93
N ASN A 201 -7.86 4.87 18.55
CA ASN A 201 -6.91 3.75 18.44
C ASN A 201 -6.83 3.22 17.00
N ASN A 202 -7.95 3.21 16.30
CA ASN A 202 -8.06 2.77 14.91
C ASN A 202 -7.37 3.75 13.94
N GLU A 203 -7.54 5.05 14.14
CA GLU A 203 -6.82 6.10 13.39
C GLU A 203 -5.30 6.03 13.63
N GLU A 204 -4.88 5.84 14.89
CA GLU A 204 -3.47 5.67 15.24
C GLU A 204 -2.85 4.47 14.52
N TRP A 205 -3.55 3.34 14.52
CA TRP A 205 -3.10 2.13 13.84
C TRP A 205 -2.98 2.34 12.33
N LEU A 206 -3.98 2.97 11.69
CA LEU A 206 -3.95 3.23 10.26
C LEU A 206 -2.77 4.14 9.88
N ARG A 207 -2.49 5.14 10.71
CA ARG A 207 -1.31 5.99 10.54
C ARG A 207 -0.03 5.17 10.63
N GLN A 208 0.14 4.33 11.66
CA GLN A 208 1.32 3.47 11.79
C GLN A 208 1.49 2.49 10.62
N HIS A 209 0.39 1.95 10.09
CA HIS A 209 0.40 1.12 8.90
C HIS A 209 0.92 1.89 7.67
N ALA A 210 0.38 3.09 7.40
CA ALA A 210 0.87 3.94 6.32
C ALA A 210 2.34 4.34 6.49
N GLU A 211 2.77 4.61 7.72
CA GLU A 211 4.17 4.92 8.03
C GLU A 211 5.11 3.73 7.74
N VAL A 212 4.68 2.49 8.02
CA VAL A 212 5.43 1.27 7.66
C VAL A 212 5.50 1.11 6.14
N GLU A 213 4.42 1.40 5.43
CA GLU A 213 4.42 1.36 3.97
C GLU A 213 5.38 2.37 3.34
N ASP A 214 5.37 3.60 3.86
CA ASP A 214 6.17 4.70 3.33
C ASP A 214 7.66 4.60 3.68
N HIS A 215 7.99 4.16 4.91
CA HIS A 215 9.36 4.21 5.44
C HIS A 215 10.08 2.87 5.46
N ILE A 216 9.37 1.75 5.33
CA ILE A 216 10.00 0.42 5.35
C ILE A 216 9.70 -0.33 4.05
N PHE A 217 8.42 -0.49 3.71
CA PHE A 217 8.02 -1.29 2.54
C PHE A 217 8.48 -0.65 1.23
N THR A 218 8.13 0.62 0.99
CA THR A 218 8.48 1.33 -0.23
C THR A 218 10.00 1.37 -0.48
N PRO A 219 10.87 1.72 0.50
CA PRO A 219 12.32 1.62 0.33
C PRO A 219 12.81 0.20 0.03
N ALA A 220 12.25 -0.82 0.69
CA ALA A 220 12.61 -2.21 0.43
C ALA A 220 12.27 -2.64 -1.02
N ILE A 221 11.11 -2.24 -1.55
CA ILE A 221 10.74 -2.53 -2.94
C ILE A 221 11.61 -1.74 -3.92
N ARG A 222 11.89 -0.46 -3.66
CA ARG A 222 12.82 0.34 -4.48
C ARG A 222 14.19 -0.33 -4.61
N ARG A 223 14.69 -0.92 -3.52
CA ARG A 223 15.94 -1.68 -3.54
C ARG A 223 15.81 -2.95 -4.39
N LEU A 224 14.75 -3.73 -4.17
CA LEU A 224 14.49 -4.95 -4.93
C LEU A 224 14.45 -4.66 -6.45
N GLU A 225 13.75 -3.60 -6.86
CA GLU A 225 13.75 -3.15 -8.26
C GLU A 225 15.14 -2.81 -8.80
N ARG A 226 15.99 -2.14 -8.01
CA ARG A 226 17.37 -1.80 -8.41
C ARG A 226 18.22 -3.07 -8.60
N GLN A 227 18.07 -4.05 -7.70
CA GLN A 227 18.78 -5.32 -7.78
C GLN A 227 18.36 -6.13 -9.01
N THR A 228 17.06 -6.21 -9.31
CA THR A 228 16.55 -6.89 -10.52
C THR A 228 17.06 -6.22 -11.80
N LYS A 229 17.02 -4.88 -11.87
CA LYS A 229 17.57 -4.12 -13.01
C LYS A 229 19.07 -4.32 -13.19
N GLN A 230 19.86 -4.35 -12.11
CA GLN A 230 21.30 -4.62 -12.19
C GLN A 230 21.59 -6.06 -12.65
N ASN A 231 20.83 -7.04 -12.17
CA ASN A 231 20.95 -8.44 -12.59
C ASN A 231 20.64 -8.61 -14.08
N ASP A 232 19.65 -7.90 -14.62
CA ASP A 232 19.36 -7.88 -16.05
C ASP A 232 20.48 -7.26 -16.87
N VAL A 233 21.07 -6.14 -16.41
CA VAL A 233 22.22 -5.53 -17.07
C VAL A 233 23.42 -6.47 -17.06
N THR A 234 23.74 -7.11 -15.93
CA THR A 234 24.86 -8.07 -15.83
C THR A 234 24.61 -9.34 -16.66
N LYS A 235 23.37 -9.83 -16.73
CA LYS A 235 22.98 -10.94 -17.63
C LYS A 235 23.09 -10.52 -19.10
N ASN A 236 22.67 -9.32 -19.45
CA ASN A 236 22.75 -8.78 -20.81
C ASN A 236 24.20 -8.55 -21.23
N ILE A 237 25.05 -8.02 -20.35
CA ILE A 237 26.49 -7.89 -20.61
C ILE A 237 27.12 -9.26 -20.76
N SER A 238 26.82 -10.21 -19.87
CA SER A 238 27.32 -11.59 -20.02
C SER A 238 26.87 -12.18 -21.36
N THR A 239 25.61 -12.00 -21.73
CA THR A 239 25.06 -12.50 -23.00
C THR A 239 25.66 -11.79 -24.22
N MET A 240 25.95 -10.49 -24.16
CA MET A 240 26.61 -9.72 -25.21
C MET A 240 28.10 -10.07 -25.34
N VAL A 241 28.78 -10.35 -24.22
CA VAL A 241 30.19 -10.77 -24.22
C VAL A 241 30.34 -12.20 -24.76
N PHE A 242 29.33 -13.06 -24.58
CA PHE A 242 29.34 -14.45 -25.07
C PHE A 242 28.60 -14.70 -26.40
N LYS A 243 27.80 -13.74 -26.90
CA LYS A 243 27.20 -13.80 -28.24
C LYS A 243 27.43 -12.50 -28.99
N GLY A 244 28.43 -12.52 -29.86
CA GLY A 244 28.56 -11.51 -30.90
C GLY A 244 27.33 -11.54 -31.83
N GLY A 245 26.62 -10.40 -31.86
CA GLY A 245 25.74 -9.96 -32.95
C GLY A 245 24.40 -10.69 -33.12
N GLN A 246 23.31 -10.06 -32.66
CA GLN A 246 22.11 -9.81 -33.47
C GLN A 246 21.12 -8.91 -32.71
N ASP A 247 20.68 -7.87 -33.41
CA ASP A 247 19.79 -6.78 -33.01
C ASP A 247 18.33 -7.29 -32.92
N GLY A 248 17.66 -7.06 -31.80
CA GLY A 248 16.28 -7.54 -31.54
C GLY A 248 15.43 -6.44 -30.90
N GLY A 249 14.52 -5.87 -31.69
CA GLY A 249 13.64 -4.76 -31.26
C GLY A 249 12.69 -5.13 -30.11
N GLU A 250 12.61 -4.24 -29.12
CA GLU A 250 11.73 -4.38 -27.94
C GLU A 250 10.24 -4.21 -28.31
N VAL A 251 9.42 -5.20 -27.95
CA VAL A 251 7.95 -5.17 -28.09
C VAL A 251 7.32 -4.26 -27.01
N LEU A 252 6.22 -3.57 -27.34
CA LEU A 252 5.47 -2.75 -26.37
C LEU A 252 4.73 -3.59 -25.33
N SER A 253 4.69 -3.09 -24.08
CA SER A 253 3.89 -3.66 -22.99
C SER A 253 2.39 -3.41 -23.16
N GLU A 254 1.54 -4.16 -22.46
CA GLU A 254 0.08 -3.99 -22.50
C GLU A 254 -0.36 -2.59 -22.06
N ARG A 255 0.26 -2.02 -21.02
CA ARG A 255 -0.03 -0.63 -20.60
C ARG A 255 0.42 0.41 -21.60
N GLU A 256 1.54 0.20 -22.29
CA GLU A 256 1.94 1.08 -23.38
C GLU A 256 0.95 0.99 -24.55
N ARG A 257 0.34 -0.17 -24.79
CA ARG A 257 -0.75 -0.32 -25.76
C ARG A 257 -1.99 0.44 -25.32
N ASP A 258 -2.42 0.33 -24.06
CA ASP A 258 -3.56 1.08 -23.52
C ASP A 258 -3.35 2.60 -23.63
N VAL A 259 -2.16 3.07 -23.29
CA VAL A 259 -1.80 4.50 -23.42
C VAL A 259 -1.78 4.93 -24.88
N ILE A 260 -1.28 4.11 -25.81
CA ILE A 260 -1.34 4.41 -27.26
C ILE A 260 -2.80 4.48 -27.72
N VAL A 261 -3.65 3.54 -27.32
CA VAL A 261 -5.07 3.53 -27.69
C VAL A 261 -5.76 4.81 -27.22
N SER A 262 -5.57 5.21 -25.96
CA SER A 262 -6.14 6.45 -25.43
C SER A 262 -5.60 7.72 -26.11
N VAL A 263 -4.32 7.73 -26.50
CA VAL A 263 -3.72 8.84 -27.27
C VAL A 263 -4.34 8.92 -28.68
N VAL A 264 -4.55 7.78 -29.35
CA VAL A 264 -5.17 7.72 -30.68
C VAL A 264 -6.65 8.11 -30.64
N GLN A 265 -7.33 7.89 -29.52
CA GLN A 265 -8.70 8.36 -29.27
C GLN A 265 -8.80 9.86 -28.95
N GLY A 266 -7.66 10.57 -28.88
CA GLY A 266 -7.59 12.02 -28.67
C GLY A 266 -7.69 12.47 -27.21
N MET A 267 -7.51 11.56 -26.25
CA MET A 267 -7.56 11.91 -24.82
C MET A 267 -6.32 12.72 -24.40
N GLN A 268 -6.51 13.73 -23.54
CA GLN A 268 -5.41 14.48 -22.95
C GLN A 268 -4.75 13.71 -21.80
N ASN A 269 -3.51 14.04 -21.43
CA ASN A 269 -2.77 13.33 -20.38
C ASN A 269 -3.54 13.21 -19.05
N LYS A 270 -4.33 14.23 -18.70
CA LYS A 270 -5.18 14.22 -17.51
C LYS A 270 -6.35 13.23 -17.65
N GLU A 271 -7.01 13.20 -18.81
CA GLU A 271 -8.11 12.28 -19.08
C GLU A 271 -7.63 10.83 -19.17
N ILE A 272 -6.44 10.61 -19.74
CA ILE A 272 -5.78 9.29 -19.75
C ILE A 272 -5.46 8.84 -18.31
N ALA A 273 -4.95 9.76 -17.48
CA ALA A 273 -4.63 9.49 -16.08
C ALA A 273 -5.88 9.10 -15.29
N ASP A 274 -6.97 9.86 -15.44
CA ASP A 274 -8.26 9.58 -14.80
C ASP A 274 -8.87 8.26 -15.32
N HIS A 275 -8.80 8.00 -16.64
CA HIS A 275 -9.35 6.79 -17.27
C HIS A 275 -8.59 5.52 -16.89
N LEU A 276 -7.26 5.58 -16.81
CA LEU A 276 -6.41 4.45 -16.46
C LEU A 276 -6.13 4.35 -14.95
N CYS A 277 -6.66 5.28 -14.15
CA CYS A 277 -6.47 5.36 -12.70
C CYS A 277 -4.97 5.39 -12.29
N ILE A 278 -4.18 6.19 -12.99
CA ILE A 278 -2.73 6.39 -12.76
C ILE A 278 -2.41 7.88 -12.66
N SER A 279 -1.22 8.24 -12.17
CA SER A 279 -0.84 9.65 -12.12
C SER A 279 -0.59 10.23 -13.52
N ILE A 280 -0.78 11.55 -13.67
CA ILE A 280 -0.42 12.28 -14.91
C ILE A 280 1.07 12.07 -15.24
N ASN A 281 1.94 12.01 -14.22
CA ASN A 281 3.36 11.75 -14.39
C ASN A 281 3.65 10.33 -14.93
N THR A 282 2.83 9.36 -14.53
CA THR A 282 2.87 7.99 -15.05
C THR A 282 2.53 7.96 -16.53
N VAL A 283 1.48 8.69 -16.95
CA VAL A 283 1.11 8.83 -18.38
C VAL A 283 2.24 9.47 -19.18
N ILE A 284 2.86 10.54 -18.67
CA ILE A 284 4.01 11.20 -19.32
C ILE A 284 5.18 10.21 -19.48
N THR A 285 5.44 9.41 -18.45
CA THR A 285 6.51 8.40 -18.47
C THR A 285 6.25 7.31 -19.50
N HIS A 286 5.03 6.75 -19.56
CA HIS A 286 4.65 5.78 -20.59
C HIS A 286 4.79 6.36 -22.01
N ARG A 287 4.33 7.60 -22.26
CA ARG A 287 4.48 8.26 -23.56
C ARG A 287 5.94 8.42 -23.97
N ARG A 288 6.83 8.74 -23.02
CA ARG A 288 8.28 8.84 -23.28
C ARG A 288 8.88 7.46 -23.63
N ASN A 289 8.48 6.41 -22.93
CA ASN A 289 8.95 5.05 -23.20
C ASN A 289 8.46 4.53 -24.55
N ILE A 290 7.20 4.77 -24.90
CA ILE A 290 6.63 4.47 -26.22
C ILE A 290 7.45 5.16 -27.32
N ALA A 291 7.70 6.47 -27.18
CA ALA A 291 8.45 7.22 -28.17
C ALA A 291 9.89 6.70 -28.33
N ARG A 292 10.53 6.29 -27.23
CA ARG A 292 11.88 5.69 -27.24
C ARG A 292 11.90 4.31 -27.90
N LYS A 293 10.93 3.44 -27.59
CA LYS A 293 10.85 2.08 -28.13
C LYS A 293 10.51 2.06 -29.62
N LEU A 294 9.56 2.91 -30.03
CA LEU A 294 9.10 2.97 -31.42
C LEU A 294 9.94 3.89 -32.30
N GLN A 295 10.76 4.78 -31.72
CA GLN A 295 11.43 5.89 -32.43
C GLN A 295 10.42 6.79 -33.17
N ILE A 296 9.20 6.88 -32.63
CA ILE A 296 8.11 7.72 -33.18
C ILE A 296 7.81 8.83 -32.18
N HIS A 297 7.98 10.08 -32.62
CA HIS A 297 7.77 11.27 -31.79
C HIS A 297 6.53 12.07 -32.18
N SER A 298 5.87 11.71 -33.30
CA SER A 298 4.68 12.42 -33.79
C SER A 298 3.38 11.68 -33.42
N PRO A 299 2.33 12.38 -32.99
CA PRO A 299 1.01 11.77 -32.75
C PRO A 299 0.47 11.05 -33.99
N ALA A 300 0.63 11.63 -35.19
CA ALA A 300 0.25 10.99 -36.44
C ALA A 300 1.00 9.67 -36.70
N GLY A 301 2.28 9.60 -36.34
CA GLY A 301 3.06 8.36 -36.45
C GLY A 301 2.58 7.28 -35.48
N LEU A 302 2.18 7.66 -34.26
CA LEU A 302 1.61 6.73 -33.27
C LEU A 302 0.25 6.19 -33.72
N THR A 303 -0.58 7.02 -34.35
CA THR A 303 -1.86 6.60 -34.94
C THR A 303 -1.65 5.59 -36.07
N ILE A 304 -0.71 5.85 -36.99
CA ILE A 304 -0.38 4.90 -38.06
C ILE A 304 0.12 3.57 -37.48
N TYR A 305 1.01 3.63 -36.48
CA TYR A 305 1.52 2.44 -35.80
C TYR A 305 0.41 1.62 -35.15
N ALA A 306 -0.54 2.27 -34.48
CA ALA A 306 -1.67 1.61 -33.82
C ALA A 306 -2.61 0.89 -34.81
N ILE A 307 -2.83 1.48 -35.99
CA ILE A 307 -3.65 0.86 -37.04
C ILE A 307 -2.91 -0.35 -37.65
N VAL A 308 -1.63 -0.19 -38.01
CA VAL A 308 -0.83 -1.24 -38.67
C VAL A 308 -0.67 -2.48 -37.79
N ASN A 309 -0.58 -2.29 -36.47
CA ASN A 309 -0.45 -3.39 -35.50
C ASN A 309 -1.80 -3.88 -34.94
N GLY A 310 -2.93 -3.43 -35.49
CA GLY A 310 -4.26 -3.88 -35.09
C GLY A 310 -4.66 -3.50 -33.65
N LEU A 311 -4.06 -2.44 -33.10
CA LEU A 311 -4.37 -1.93 -31.76
C LEU A 311 -5.67 -1.11 -31.75
N VAL A 312 -6.01 -0.49 -32.88
CA VAL A 312 -7.16 0.41 -33.03
C VAL A 312 -7.77 0.22 -34.43
N ASP A 313 -9.10 0.13 -34.50
CA ASP A 313 -9.84 0.11 -35.77
C ASP A 313 -9.93 1.54 -36.34
N ILE A 314 -9.77 1.70 -37.65
CA ILE A 314 -9.86 2.98 -38.39
C ILE A 314 -11.14 3.76 -38.04
N SER A 315 -12.23 3.07 -37.71
CA SER A 315 -13.52 3.67 -37.33
C SER A 315 -13.52 4.40 -35.98
N SER A 316 -12.53 4.15 -35.12
CA SER A 316 -12.44 4.70 -33.76
C SER A 316 -11.47 5.87 -33.61
N VAL A 317 -10.80 6.27 -34.71
CA VAL A 317 -9.84 7.37 -34.73
C VAL A 317 -10.56 8.69 -35.00
N LYS A 318 -10.48 9.64 -34.07
CA LYS A 318 -10.86 11.04 -34.33
C LYS A 318 -9.68 11.74 -35.00
N LEU A 319 -9.79 11.98 -36.31
CA LEU A 319 -8.85 12.80 -37.09
C LEU A 319 -8.94 14.28 -36.71
#